data_AF-A0A836URW2-F1
#
_entry.id   AF-A0A836URW2-F1
#
_cell.length_a   1.000
_cell.length_b   1.000
_cell.length_c   1.000
_cell.angle_alpha   90.00
_cell.angle_beta   90.00
_cell.angle_gamma   90.00
#
_symmetry.space_group_name_H-M   'P 1'
#
loop_
_entity.id
_entity.type
_entity.pdbx_description
1 polymer ?
#
loop_
_entity_poly.entity_id
_entity_poly.type
_entity_poly.pdbx_seq_one_letter_code
_entity_poly.pdbx_strand_id
1 'polypeptide(L)'
;MKSLLSVALLSMLVIACGPSIEDQIELLAAGGEERDTAIQELLLRPDRAVGPLLRALEDPSLAKGHADIAEALVGMMLRVDDEALVAALRRHLVSHADAKVRRRIAYRLGMLKRSEFIAELLQAAGDRDGEVSAEAFKALNILNKKLGEEDRERLDQTALELLESPHEGVREEASIRVEQRVGKILGQAREAVTKAQIEEADSLYWSALAYAPNSWQAQIAQARFYMENGQEERGFNIMRDIGAVLEVPRLANAPEIDGQLDDAAWQASEEHVLPFVAYRGYQVETEVECRIRIGYTDEAFYIAVYNYDATPDSIVAEKAAHDEQVWLEDSMEIFLDANWDRRSYVQYVVSSKPTVFDAVHENGLGSQVSDWTGDAQFASHIGADHWSLEGRMAYDEQWVRKPEPGVRWGANFGRDHRDRTQSTQWVYTSGNYHQVDQFGVLVFE
;
A
#
# COMPACT_ATOMS: atom_id res chain seq x y z
N MET A 1 -63.32 60.94 -34.91
CA MET A 1 -62.22 60.97 -33.93
C MET A 1 -62.54 60.00 -32.81
N LYS A 2 -61.58 59.10 -32.53
CA LYS A 2 -61.43 58.19 -31.37
C LYS A 2 -62.45 57.05 -31.19
N SER A 3 -61.95 55.83 -31.40
CA SER A 3 -62.13 54.72 -30.46
C SER A 3 -61.05 53.66 -30.73
N LEU A 4 -60.08 53.56 -29.81
CA LEU A 4 -59.21 52.41 -29.64
C LEU A 4 -59.99 51.32 -28.89
N LEU A 5 -59.82 50.05 -29.24
CA LEU A 5 -60.02 48.96 -28.28
C LEU A 5 -58.92 47.91 -28.43
N SER A 6 -58.34 47.62 -27.27
CA SER A 6 -57.12 46.88 -27.01
C SER A 6 -57.29 45.38 -27.19
N VAL A 7 -56.28 44.73 -27.78
CA VAL A 7 -56.06 43.29 -27.67
C VAL A 7 -55.26 43.06 -26.38
N ALA A 8 -55.87 42.39 -25.40
CA ALA A 8 -55.18 41.93 -24.21
C ALA A 8 -54.37 40.67 -24.55
N LEU A 9 -53.04 40.78 -24.52
CA LEU A 9 -52.14 39.63 -24.52
C LEU A 9 -52.17 39.01 -23.12
N LEU A 10 -52.69 37.79 -23.01
CA LEU A 10 -52.61 36.97 -21.80
C LEU A 10 -51.23 36.29 -21.80
N SER A 11 -50.25 36.88 -21.12
CA SER A 11 -48.96 36.26 -20.86
C SER A 11 -49.12 35.20 -19.76
N MET A 12 -49.26 33.93 -20.15
CA MET A 12 -49.05 32.80 -19.23
C MET A 12 -47.56 32.74 -18.88
N LEU A 13 -47.21 33.15 -17.66
CA LEU A 13 -45.95 32.77 -17.02
C LEU A 13 -45.99 31.26 -16.75
N VAL A 14 -45.27 30.48 -17.56
CA VAL A 14 -44.83 29.14 -17.13
C VAL A 14 -43.66 29.37 -16.18
N ILE A 15 -43.95 29.40 -14.89
CA ILE A 15 -42.91 29.23 -13.88
C ILE A 15 -42.51 27.77 -13.98
N ALA A 16 -41.35 27.49 -14.57
CA ALA A 16 -40.69 26.22 -14.38
C ALA A 16 -40.32 26.13 -12.89
N CYS A 17 -41.21 25.57 -12.07
CA CYS A 17 -40.87 25.17 -10.72
C CYS A 17 -39.84 24.06 -10.86
N GLY A 18 -38.56 24.37 -10.66
CA GLY A 18 -37.55 23.34 -10.47
C GLY A 18 -37.99 22.39 -9.34
N PRO A 19 -37.55 21.13 -9.37
CA PRO A 19 -37.97 20.11 -8.41
C PRO A 19 -37.80 20.59 -6.96
N SER A 20 -38.82 20.27 -6.15
CA SER A 20 -38.92 20.66 -4.74
C SER A 20 -37.83 19.97 -3.91
N ILE A 21 -37.63 20.39 -2.65
CA ILE A 21 -36.67 19.70 -1.77
C ILE A 21 -37.19 18.28 -1.46
N GLU A 22 -38.50 18.15 -1.32
CA GLU A 22 -39.21 16.88 -1.11
C GLU A 22 -38.98 15.93 -2.29
N ASP A 23 -39.07 16.42 -3.53
CA ASP A 23 -38.79 15.62 -4.73
C ASP A 23 -37.35 15.09 -4.69
N GLN A 24 -36.38 15.92 -4.30
CA GLN A 24 -34.98 15.48 -4.18
C GLN A 24 -34.78 14.46 -3.08
N ILE A 25 -35.48 14.59 -1.94
CA ILE A 25 -35.43 13.60 -0.85
C ILE A 25 -36.00 12.26 -1.32
N GLU A 26 -37.10 12.26 -2.07
CA GLU A 26 -37.67 11.04 -2.65
C GLU A 26 -36.69 10.38 -3.63
N LEU A 27 -35.96 11.16 -4.43
CA LEU A 27 -34.90 10.64 -5.30
C LEU A 27 -33.75 10.01 -4.52
N LEU A 28 -33.31 10.63 -3.41
CA LEU A 28 -32.31 10.02 -2.51
C LEU A 28 -32.84 8.73 -1.86
N ALA A 29 -34.13 8.69 -1.52
CA ALA A 29 -34.78 7.49 -0.96
C ALA A 29 -34.95 6.35 -1.97
N ALA A 30 -35.17 6.69 -3.24
CA ALA A 30 -35.24 5.73 -4.34
C ALA A 30 -33.86 5.19 -4.72
N GLY A 31 -32.81 6.03 -4.62
CA GLY A 31 -31.47 5.72 -5.08
C GLY A 31 -31.37 5.63 -6.61
N GLY A 32 -30.21 5.22 -7.12
CA GLY A 32 -29.98 5.02 -8.56
C GLY A 32 -29.30 6.20 -9.27
N GLU A 33 -29.45 6.29 -10.59
CA GLU A 33 -28.68 7.21 -11.46
C GLU A 33 -28.90 8.70 -11.14
N GLU A 34 -30.07 9.07 -10.63
CA GLU A 34 -30.42 10.47 -10.33
C GLU A 34 -29.91 10.95 -8.96
N ARG A 35 -29.35 10.04 -8.15
CA ARG A 35 -28.87 10.32 -6.79
C ARG A 35 -27.87 11.48 -6.75
N ASP A 36 -26.84 11.43 -7.58
CA ASP A 36 -25.76 12.43 -7.52
C ASP A 36 -26.27 13.81 -7.95
N THR A 37 -27.13 13.87 -8.96
CA THR A 37 -27.84 15.08 -9.36
C THR A 37 -28.69 15.62 -8.22
N ALA A 38 -29.41 14.76 -7.50
CA ALA A 38 -30.22 15.16 -6.37
C ALA A 38 -29.40 15.76 -5.23
N ILE A 39 -28.26 15.16 -4.90
CA ILE A 39 -27.32 15.74 -3.93
C ILE A 39 -26.86 17.12 -4.40
N GLN A 40 -26.47 17.30 -5.67
CA GLN A 40 -26.04 18.62 -6.16
C GLN A 40 -27.15 19.67 -6.06
N GLU A 41 -28.38 19.33 -6.42
CA GLU A 41 -29.54 20.24 -6.35
C GLU A 41 -29.90 20.65 -4.91
N LEU A 42 -29.74 19.73 -3.96
CA LEU A 42 -29.91 20.02 -2.52
C LEU A 42 -28.79 20.93 -2.02
N LEU A 43 -27.55 20.68 -2.44
CA LEU A 43 -26.39 21.48 -2.07
C LEU A 43 -26.46 22.94 -2.59
N LEU A 44 -27.24 23.21 -3.64
CA LEU A 44 -27.49 24.58 -4.13
C LEU A 44 -28.44 25.39 -3.21
N ARG A 45 -29.18 24.72 -2.33
CA ARG A 45 -30.24 25.35 -1.49
C ARG A 45 -30.12 24.94 -0.01
N PRO A 46 -28.94 25.06 0.61
CA PRO A 46 -28.67 24.41 1.89
C PRO A 46 -29.53 24.98 3.04
N ASP A 47 -29.76 26.30 3.09
CA ASP A 47 -30.59 26.95 4.13
C ASP A 47 -32.02 26.42 4.19
N ARG A 48 -32.54 25.94 3.06
CA ARG A 48 -33.90 25.38 2.96
C ARG A 48 -33.91 23.87 3.12
N ALA A 49 -32.79 23.19 2.82
CA ALA A 49 -32.73 21.74 2.70
C ALA A 49 -32.28 21.03 3.98
N VAL A 50 -31.50 21.67 4.87
CA VAL A 50 -31.02 21.04 6.12
C VAL A 50 -32.18 20.52 6.98
N GLY A 51 -33.16 21.37 7.31
CA GLY A 51 -34.29 20.97 8.15
C GLY A 51 -35.12 19.80 7.61
N PRO A 52 -35.55 19.83 6.33
CA PRO A 52 -36.22 18.70 5.68
C PRO A 52 -35.38 17.41 5.67
N LEU A 53 -34.09 17.48 5.35
CA LEU A 53 -33.22 16.30 5.33
C LEU A 53 -33.00 15.70 6.71
N LEU A 54 -32.86 16.51 7.76
CA LEU A 54 -32.79 16.02 9.14
C LEU A 54 -34.06 15.27 9.54
N ARG A 55 -35.24 15.74 9.13
CA ARG A 55 -36.50 15.00 9.36
C ARG A 55 -36.55 13.71 8.55
N ALA A 56 -36.11 13.73 7.29
CA ALA A 56 -36.08 12.56 6.43
C ALA A 56 -35.15 11.46 6.95
N LEU A 57 -34.02 11.84 7.56
CA LEU A 57 -33.08 10.91 8.18
C LEU A 57 -33.68 10.20 9.42
N GLU A 58 -34.67 10.79 10.06
CA GLU A 58 -35.39 10.20 11.20
C GLU A 58 -36.65 9.42 10.77
N ASP A 59 -37.04 9.48 9.48
CA ASP A 59 -38.24 8.84 8.96
C ASP A 59 -37.97 7.38 8.55
N PRO A 60 -38.55 6.37 9.24
CA PRO A 60 -38.33 4.96 8.89
C PRO A 60 -38.82 4.56 7.50
N SER A 61 -39.79 5.30 6.92
CA SER A 61 -40.28 5.02 5.57
C SER A 61 -39.23 5.33 4.49
N LEU A 62 -38.24 6.17 4.81
CA LEU A 62 -37.15 6.57 3.93
C LEU A 62 -35.83 5.84 4.23
N ALA A 63 -35.87 4.79 5.06
CA ALA A 63 -34.66 4.10 5.56
C ALA A 63 -33.66 3.70 4.46
N LYS A 64 -34.16 3.33 3.27
CA LYS A 64 -33.30 2.97 2.13
C LYS A 64 -32.38 4.09 1.66
N GLY A 65 -32.82 5.35 1.76
CA GLY A 65 -32.04 6.53 1.36
C GLY A 65 -31.29 7.21 2.49
N HIS A 66 -31.38 6.72 3.73
CA HIS A 66 -30.77 7.40 4.88
C HIS A 66 -29.28 7.63 4.71
N ALA A 67 -28.55 6.70 4.09
CA ALA A 67 -27.11 6.89 3.83
C ALA A 67 -26.87 8.06 2.86
N ASP A 68 -27.67 8.18 1.79
CA ASP A 68 -27.52 9.24 0.79
C ASP A 68 -27.98 10.61 1.33
N ILE A 69 -29.03 10.61 2.14
CA ILE A 69 -29.47 11.79 2.91
C ILE A 69 -28.35 12.25 3.85
N ALA A 70 -27.72 11.33 4.58
CA ALA A 70 -26.60 11.64 5.47
C ALA A 70 -25.39 12.20 4.70
N GLU A 71 -25.08 11.67 3.51
CA GLU A 71 -24.04 12.25 2.65
C GLU A 71 -24.35 13.69 2.24
N ALA A 72 -25.59 13.96 1.82
CA ALA A 72 -26.02 15.32 1.46
C ALA A 72 -25.86 16.27 2.65
N LEU A 73 -26.30 15.86 3.84
CA LEU A 73 -26.17 16.62 5.09
C LEU A 73 -24.71 16.92 5.45
N VAL A 74 -23.80 15.94 5.36
CA VAL A 74 -22.37 16.18 5.58
C VAL A 74 -21.79 17.16 4.56
N GLY A 75 -22.23 17.09 3.29
CA GLY A 75 -21.84 18.03 2.25
C GLY A 75 -22.35 19.47 2.49
N MET A 76 -23.50 19.64 3.15
CA MET A 76 -24.06 20.96 3.46
C MET A 76 -23.25 21.73 4.47
N MET A 77 -22.48 21.05 5.32
CA MET A 77 -21.58 21.67 6.28
C MET A 77 -20.48 22.54 5.63
N LEU A 78 -20.27 22.44 4.32
CA LEU A 78 -19.36 23.32 3.57
C LEU A 78 -20.00 24.65 3.19
N ARG A 79 -21.32 24.77 3.31
CA ARG A 79 -22.12 25.90 2.82
C ARG A 79 -22.89 26.60 3.91
N VAL A 80 -23.20 25.91 5.01
CA VAL A 80 -23.97 26.43 6.14
C VAL A 80 -23.27 26.08 7.44
N ASP A 81 -23.28 27.03 8.36
CA ASP A 81 -22.90 26.85 9.76
C ASP A 81 -24.17 26.67 10.59
N ASP A 82 -24.54 25.42 10.86
CA ASP A 82 -25.77 25.04 11.55
C ASP A 82 -25.43 24.06 12.70
N GLU A 83 -25.60 24.52 13.94
CA GLU A 83 -25.31 23.71 15.13
C GLU A 83 -26.22 22.47 15.24
N ALA A 84 -27.47 22.56 14.79
CA ALA A 84 -28.40 21.44 14.82
C ALA A 84 -27.99 20.35 13.81
N LEU A 85 -27.48 20.75 12.64
CA LEU A 85 -26.88 19.84 11.67
C LEU A 85 -25.67 19.10 12.26
N VAL A 86 -24.73 19.84 12.86
CA VAL A 86 -23.54 19.24 13.49
C VAL A 86 -23.94 18.28 14.61
N ALA A 87 -24.85 18.70 15.49
CA ALA A 87 -25.33 17.87 16.60
C ALA A 87 -26.02 16.59 16.11
N ALA A 88 -26.82 16.67 15.04
CA ALA A 88 -27.48 15.50 14.46
C ALA A 88 -26.46 14.51 13.86
N LEU A 89 -25.50 15.01 13.08
CA LEU A 89 -24.45 14.17 12.47
C LEU A 89 -23.58 13.47 13.53
N ARG A 90 -23.26 14.14 14.64
CA ARG A 90 -22.55 13.54 15.78
C ARG A 90 -23.32 12.35 16.36
N ARG A 91 -24.61 12.54 16.65
CA ARG A 91 -25.46 11.44 17.16
C ARG A 91 -25.55 10.30 16.17
N HIS A 92 -25.81 10.59 14.90
CA HIS A 92 -26.02 9.55 13.90
C HIS A 92 -24.74 8.77 13.59
N LEU A 93 -23.58 9.41 13.54
CA LEU A 93 -22.30 8.70 13.41
C LEU A 93 -22.11 7.64 14.50
N VAL A 94 -22.50 7.94 15.73
CA VAL A 94 -22.25 7.05 16.88
C VAL A 94 -23.36 6.01 17.08
N SER A 95 -24.61 6.36 16.80
CA SER A 95 -25.76 5.60 17.33
C SER A 95 -26.87 5.30 16.32
N HIS A 96 -26.74 5.73 15.06
CA HIS A 96 -27.74 5.40 14.04
C HIS A 96 -27.88 3.88 13.91
N ALA A 97 -29.11 3.36 13.83
CA ALA A 97 -29.36 1.91 13.81
C ALA A 97 -28.75 1.23 12.56
N ASP A 98 -28.88 1.87 11.39
CA ASP A 98 -28.26 1.42 10.15
C ASP A 98 -26.75 1.77 10.11
N ALA A 99 -25.91 0.75 10.00
CA ALA A 99 -24.46 0.89 9.86
C ALA A 99 -24.05 1.62 8.58
N LYS A 100 -24.82 1.50 7.49
CA LYS A 100 -24.52 2.20 6.22
C LYS A 100 -24.55 3.72 6.39
N VAL A 101 -25.40 4.22 7.28
CA VAL A 101 -25.47 5.65 7.61
C VAL A 101 -24.23 6.06 8.40
N ARG A 102 -23.88 5.32 9.45
CA ARG A 102 -22.68 5.59 10.27
C ARG A 102 -21.42 5.58 9.41
N ARG A 103 -21.26 4.54 8.59
CA ARG A 103 -20.16 4.38 7.63
C ARG A 103 -20.09 5.56 6.66
N ARG A 104 -21.22 5.95 6.05
CA ARG A 104 -21.25 7.05 5.09
C ARG A 104 -20.86 8.37 5.73
N ILE A 105 -21.34 8.64 6.94
CA ILE A 105 -20.96 9.84 7.70
C ILE A 105 -19.45 9.82 7.96
N ALA A 106 -18.91 8.73 8.50
CA ALA A 106 -17.48 8.59 8.78
C ALA A 106 -16.62 8.85 7.54
N TYR A 107 -16.92 8.16 6.43
CA TYR A 107 -16.25 8.32 5.14
C TYR A 107 -16.24 9.78 4.67
N ARG A 108 -17.42 10.44 4.65
CA ARG A 108 -17.54 11.82 4.16
C ARG A 108 -16.85 12.83 5.07
N LEU A 109 -16.90 12.64 6.39
CA LEU A 109 -16.17 13.50 7.34
C LEU A 109 -14.66 13.41 7.15
N GLY A 110 -14.12 12.20 6.91
CA GLY A 110 -12.72 11.99 6.57
C GLY A 110 -12.32 12.69 5.27
N MET A 111 -13.08 12.48 4.20
CA MET A 111 -12.86 13.14 2.90
C MET A 111 -12.87 14.67 3.00
N LEU A 112 -13.78 15.23 3.80
CA LEU A 112 -13.89 16.67 4.04
C LEU A 112 -12.97 17.18 5.15
N LYS A 113 -12.17 16.30 5.77
CA LYS A 113 -11.20 16.61 6.84
C LYS A 113 -11.83 17.40 8.01
N ARG A 114 -13.05 17.02 8.44
CA ARG A 114 -13.80 17.65 9.54
C ARG A 114 -13.27 17.20 10.90
N SER A 115 -12.41 18.01 11.51
CA SER A 115 -11.74 17.68 12.79
C SER A 115 -12.62 17.85 14.02
N GLU A 116 -13.70 18.63 13.92
CA GLU A 116 -14.65 18.82 15.01
C GLU A 116 -15.48 17.55 15.33
N PHE A 117 -15.30 16.46 14.57
CA PHE A 117 -15.89 15.13 14.80
C PHE A 117 -14.87 14.09 15.29
N ILE A 118 -13.65 14.49 15.67
CA ILE A 118 -12.60 13.55 16.11
C ILE A 118 -13.10 12.66 17.26
N ALA A 119 -13.81 13.21 18.23
CA ALA A 119 -14.31 12.45 19.37
C ALA A 119 -15.30 11.34 18.94
N GLU A 120 -16.23 11.68 18.04
CA GLU A 120 -17.22 10.74 17.52
C GLU A 120 -16.58 9.71 16.56
N LEU A 121 -15.59 10.11 15.77
CA LEU A 121 -14.82 9.20 14.93
C LEU A 121 -14.01 8.21 15.77
N LEU A 122 -13.38 8.66 16.87
CA LEU A 122 -12.68 7.77 17.81
C LEU A 122 -13.64 6.76 18.45
N GLN A 123 -14.89 7.14 18.69
CA GLN A 123 -15.92 6.20 19.16
C GLN A 123 -16.34 5.22 18.06
N ALA A 124 -16.56 5.72 16.83
CA ALA A 124 -16.93 4.89 15.68
C ALA A 124 -15.80 3.96 15.22
N ALA A 125 -14.53 4.26 15.52
CA ALA A 125 -13.41 3.36 15.30
C ALA A 125 -13.55 2.03 16.08
N GLY A 126 -14.24 2.04 17.21
CA GLY A 126 -14.59 0.84 17.98
C GLY A 126 -15.99 0.29 17.69
N ASP A 127 -16.61 0.65 16.56
CA ASP A 127 -17.92 0.14 16.18
C ASP A 127 -17.90 -1.39 16.00
N ARG A 128 -19.03 -2.05 16.26
CA ARG A 128 -19.19 -3.49 16.08
C ARG A 128 -19.27 -3.88 14.61
N ASP A 129 -19.73 -2.96 13.77
CA ASP A 129 -19.73 -3.10 12.33
C ASP A 129 -18.35 -2.77 11.78
N GLY A 130 -17.72 -3.74 11.13
CA GLY A 130 -16.34 -3.61 10.64
C GLY A 130 -16.18 -2.55 9.55
N GLU A 131 -17.19 -2.31 8.71
CA GLU A 131 -17.08 -1.27 7.68
C GLU A 131 -17.14 0.13 8.30
N VAL A 132 -17.97 0.33 9.34
CA VAL A 132 -18.01 1.59 10.09
C VAL A 132 -16.69 1.84 10.80
N SER A 133 -16.17 0.81 11.49
CA SER A 133 -14.89 0.87 12.19
C SER A 133 -13.76 1.24 11.23
N ALA A 134 -13.66 0.56 10.08
CA ALA A 134 -12.63 0.81 9.08
C ALA A 134 -12.70 2.24 8.51
N GLU A 135 -13.89 2.73 8.13
CA GLU A 135 -14.04 4.09 7.58
C GLU A 135 -13.76 5.18 8.64
N ALA A 136 -14.14 4.94 9.89
CA ALA A 136 -13.81 5.85 10.98
C ALA A 136 -12.30 5.90 11.25
N PHE A 137 -11.63 4.74 11.25
CA PHE A 137 -10.17 4.65 11.39
C PHE A 137 -9.44 5.38 10.25
N LYS A 138 -9.86 5.13 9.01
CA LYS A 138 -9.34 5.80 7.82
C LYS A 138 -9.51 7.32 7.89
N ALA A 139 -10.68 7.79 8.32
CA ALA A 139 -10.94 9.21 8.54
C ALA A 139 -9.99 9.81 9.59
N LEU A 140 -9.73 9.09 10.70
CA LEU A 140 -8.78 9.51 11.73
C LEU A 140 -7.33 9.52 11.23
N ASN A 141 -6.94 8.52 10.42
CA ASN A 141 -5.63 8.48 9.76
C ASN A 141 -5.43 9.71 8.84
N ILE A 142 -6.45 10.09 8.06
CA ILE A 142 -6.45 11.33 7.26
C ILE A 142 -6.32 12.58 8.14
N LEU A 143 -6.97 12.57 9.31
CA LEU A 143 -6.98 13.65 10.28
C LEU A 143 -5.77 13.66 11.23
N ASN A 144 -4.80 12.76 11.08
CA ASN A 144 -3.72 12.52 12.06
C ASN A 144 -3.03 13.81 12.56
N LYS A 145 -2.72 14.75 11.64
CA LYS A 145 -2.07 16.03 11.97
C LYS A 145 -2.92 16.96 12.84
N LYS A 146 -4.24 16.73 12.91
CA LYS A 146 -5.20 17.53 13.69
C LYS A 146 -5.58 16.88 15.03
N LEU A 147 -5.21 15.62 15.26
CA LEU A 147 -5.46 14.94 16.54
C LEU A 147 -4.64 15.60 17.65
N GLY A 148 -5.22 15.74 18.84
CA GLY A 148 -4.49 16.08 20.07
C GLY A 148 -3.56 14.93 20.49
N GLU A 149 -2.70 15.16 21.49
CA GLU A 149 -1.80 14.11 22.00
C GLU A 149 -2.59 12.93 22.59
N GLU A 150 -3.55 13.22 23.48
CA GLU A 150 -4.42 12.20 24.09
C GLU A 150 -5.23 11.42 23.04
N ASP A 151 -5.76 12.09 22.04
CA ASP A 151 -6.50 11.46 20.94
C ASP A 151 -5.61 10.53 20.11
N ARG A 152 -4.35 10.92 19.86
CA ARG A 152 -3.39 10.08 19.14
C ARG A 152 -3.03 8.85 19.94
N GLU A 153 -2.79 9.00 21.25
CA GLU A 153 -2.49 7.86 22.12
C GLU A 153 -3.65 6.89 22.18
N ARG A 154 -4.87 7.41 22.31
CA ARG A 154 -6.08 6.58 22.26
C ARG A 154 -6.20 5.84 20.93
N LEU A 155 -5.95 6.52 19.80
CA LEU A 155 -6.00 5.89 18.49
C LEU A 155 -4.90 4.83 18.32
N ASP A 156 -3.68 5.11 18.78
CA ASP A 156 -2.55 4.18 18.77
C ASP A 156 -2.88 2.91 19.56
N GLN A 157 -3.53 3.05 20.72
CA GLN A 157 -3.96 1.93 21.56
C GLN A 157 -5.07 1.11 20.90
N THR A 158 -6.11 1.78 20.37
CA THR A 158 -7.18 1.08 19.63
C THR A 158 -6.63 0.33 18.42
N ALA A 159 -5.63 0.87 17.72
CA ALA A 159 -5.02 0.20 16.58
C ALA A 159 -4.38 -1.14 16.98
N LEU A 160 -3.62 -1.16 18.09
CA LEU A 160 -3.03 -2.40 18.61
C LEU A 160 -4.08 -3.47 18.94
N GLU A 161 -5.23 -3.05 19.52
CA GLU A 161 -6.34 -3.95 19.85
C GLU A 161 -7.04 -4.53 18.62
N LEU A 162 -6.92 -3.87 17.47
CA LEU A 162 -7.63 -4.20 16.23
C LEU A 162 -6.76 -4.88 15.17
N LEU A 163 -5.47 -5.13 15.43
CA LEU A 163 -4.58 -5.84 14.51
C LEU A 163 -5.11 -7.22 14.12
N GLU A 164 -5.81 -7.89 15.04
CA GLU A 164 -6.40 -9.23 14.84
C GLU A 164 -7.92 -9.19 14.55
N SER A 165 -8.45 -8.02 14.14
CA SER A 165 -9.87 -7.88 13.80
C SER A 165 -10.27 -8.86 12.70
N PRO A 166 -11.46 -9.50 12.73
CA PRO A 166 -11.90 -10.37 11.63
C PRO A 166 -12.18 -9.59 10.33
N HIS A 167 -12.41 -8.28 10.42
CA HIS A 167 -12.67 -7.43 9.27
C HIS A 167 -11.35 -6.92 8.67
N GLU A 168 -11.10 -7.27 7.41
CA GLU A 168 -9.86 -6.94 6.69
C GLU A 168 -9.54 -5.45 6.71
N GLY A 169 -10.47 -4.59 6.25
CA GLY A 169 -10.23 -3.14 6.23
C GLY A 169 -9.97 -2.51 7.61
N VAL A 170 -10.37 -3.18 8.71
CA VAL A 170 -10.04 -2.71 10.07
C VAL A 170 -8.59 -3.08 10.39
N ARG A 171 -8.18 -4.33 10.13
CA ARG A 171 -6.78 -4.75 10.28
C ARG A 171 -5.85 -3.88 9.46
N GLU A 172 -6.23 -3.56 8.23
CA GLU A 172 -5.41 -2.71 7.35
C GLU A 172 -5.15 -1.33 7.95
N GLU A 173 -6.22 -0.60 8.32
CA GLU A 173 -6.09 0.77 8.85
C GLU A 173 -5.42 0.80 10.23
N ALA A 174 -5.59 -0.26 11.03
CA ALA A 174 -4.86 -0.47 12.27
C ALA A 174 -3.36 -0.70 12.02
N SER A 175 -2.98 -1.57 11.08
CA SER A 175 -1.59 -1.84 10.71
C SER A 175 -0.89 -0.59 10.17
N ILE A 176 -1.56 0.18 9.30
CA ILE A 176 -1.06 1.48 8.83
C ILE A 176 -0.74 2.39 10.01
N ARG A 177 -1.64 2.45 10.99
CA ARG A 177 -1.47 3.32 12.17
C ARG A 177 -0.29 2.88 13.04
N VAL A 178 -0.21 1.58 13.33
CA VAL A 178 0.88 0.98 14.12
C VAL A 178 2.23 1.22 13.45
N GLU A 179 2.33 0.97 12.14
CA GLU A 179 3.58 1.15 11.39
C GLU A 179 3.98 2.63 11.23
N GLN A 180 3.02 3.56 11.17
CA GLN A 180 3.32 5.00 11.27
C GLN A 180 3.94 5.36 12.63
N ARG A 181 3.45 4.76 13.72
CA ARG A 181 4.02 4.99 15.06
C ARG A 181 5.41 4.38 15.19
N VAL A 182 5.60 3.14 14.71
CA VAL A 182 6.91 2.49 14.62
C VAL A 182 7.88 3.37 13.83
N GLY A 183 7.50 3.80 12.62
CA GLY A 183 8.34 4.64 11.77
C GLY A 183 8.80 5.95 12.45
N LYS A 184 7.96 6.56 13.30
CA LYS A 184 8.33 7.72 14.11
C LYS A 184 9.42 7.38 15.14
N ILE A 185 9.27 6.26 15.85
CA ILE A 185 10.25 5.80 16.84
C ILE A 185 11.58 5.47 16.15
N LEU A 186 11.53 4.75 15.02
CA LEU A 186 12.73 4.43 14.23
C LEU A 186 13.42 5.69 13.67
N GLY A 187 12.65 6.73 13.32
CA GLY A 187 13.20 8.03 12.95
C GLY A 187 14.02 8.66 14.07
N GLN A 188 13.52 8.61 15.31
CA GLN A 188 14.24 9.08 16.50
C GLN A 188 15.49 8.23 16.77
N ALA A 189 15.40 6.90 16.61
CA ALA A 189 16.53 5.99 16.78
C ALA A 189 17.68 6.32 15.80
N ARG A 190 17.36 6.52 14.51
CA ARG A 190 18.34 6.94 13.49
C ARG A 190 18.94 8.30 13.78
N GLU A 191 18.15 9.24 14.29
CA GLU A 191 18.66 10.55 14.71
C GLU A 191 19.66 10.41 15.89
N ALA A 192 19.37 9.56 16.87
CA ALA A 192 20.28 9.25 17.97
C ALA A 192 21.59 8.60 17.47
N VAL A 193 21.52 7.67 16.51
CA VAL A 193 22.73 7.10 15.85
C VAL A 193 23.55 8.20 15.18
N THR A 194 22.91 9.11 14.44
CA THR A 194 23.59 10.23 13.77
C THR A 194 24.29 11.16 14.77
N LYS A 195 23.74 11.28 15.97
CA LYS A 195 24.31 12.03 17.10
C LYS A 195 25.32 11.23 17.94
N ALA A 196 25.65 10.00 17.53
CA ALA A 196 26.49 9.05 18.26
C ALA A 196 25.97 8.68 19.66
N GLN A 197 24.65 8.73 19.87
CA GLN A 197 23.97 8.36 21.11
C GLN A 197 23.50 6.90 21.04
N ILE A 198 24.44 5.96 21.02
CA ILE A 198 24.17 4.53 20.70
C ILE A 198 23.24 3.86 21.71
N GLU A 199 23.38 4.15 23.01
CA GLU A 199 22.49 3.59 24.05
C GLU A 199 21.05 4.10 23.92
N GLU A 200 20.88 5.37 23.56
CA GLU A 200 19.57 5.96 23.30
C GLU A 200 18.94 5.34 22.04
N ALA A 201 19.73 5.15 20.98
CA ALA A 201 19.29 4.47 19.76
C ALA A 201 18.83 3.03 20.03
N ASP A 202 19.61 2.24 20.77
CA ASP A 202 19.24 0.85 21.13
C ASP A 202 17.93 0.82 21.92
N SER A 203 17.79 1.70 22.91
CA SER A 203 16.55 1.86 23.68
C SER A 203 15.34 2.20 22.79
N LEU A 204 15.53 3.08 21.81
CA LEU A 204 14.46 3.44 20.86
C LEU A 204 14.09 2.27 19.94
N TYR A 205 15.05 1.52 19.41
CA TYR A 205 14.75 0.31 18.63
C TYR A 205 13.99 -0.74 19.45
N TRP A 206 14.40 -0.96 20.71
CA TRP A 206 13.66 -1.82 21.63
C TRP A 206 12.26 -1.31 21.92
N SER A 207 12.08 0.01 22.06
CA SER A 207 10.75 0.59 22.29
C SER A 207 9.82 0.40 21.09
N ALA A 208 10.36 0.41 19.86
CA ALA A 208 9.58 0.12 18.66
C ALA A 208 9.09 -1.33 18.66
N LEU A 209 9.95 -2.29 19.01
CA LEU A 209 9.60 -3.71 19.11
C LEU A 209 8.68 -4.00 20.31
N ALA A 210 8.85 -3.30 21.43
CA ALA A 210 7.94 -3.41 22.56
C ALA A 210 6.53 -2.91 22.20
N TYR A 211 6.43 -1.90 21.33
CA TYR A 211 5.17 -1.38 20.82
C TYR A 211 4.53 -2.31 19.77
N ALA A 212 5.33 -2.83 18.83
CA ALA A 212 4.86 -3.73 17.77
C ALA A 212 5.88 -4.86 17.53
N PRO A 213 5.79 -5.98 18.29
CA PRO A 213 6.79 -7.06 18.24
C PRO A 213 6.96 -7.70 16.86
N ASN A 214 5.87 -7.77 16.09
CA ASN A 214 5.86 -8.39 14.76
C ASN A 214 6.09 -7.38 13.63
N SER A 215 6.41 -6.11 13.94
CA SER A 215 6.70 -5.11 12.91
C SER A 215 7.96 -5.47 12.14
N TRP A 216 7.83 -5.68 10.83
CA TRP A 216 8.97 -5.93 9.95
C TRP A 216 9.98 -4.79 10.01
N GLN A 217 9.50 -3.55 9.95
CA GLN A 217 10.35 -2.35 9.98
C GLN A 217 11.14 -2.26 11.27
N ALA A 218 10.52 -2.58 12.42
CA ALA A 218 11.21 -2.58 13.70
C ALA A 218 12.27 -3.68 13.79
N GLN A 219 11.93 -4.90 13.35
CA GLN A 219 12.84 -6.05 13.39
C GLN A 219 14.05 -5.86 12.47
N ILE A 220 13.83 -5.47 11.22
CA ILE A 220 14.91 -5.26 10.25
C ILE A 220 15.82 -4.08 10.68
N ALA A 221 15.24 -3.02 11.26
CA ALA A 221 16.02 -1.87 11.73
C ALA A 221 16.88 -2.22 12.95
N GLN A 222 16.36 -3.01 13.90
CA GLN A 222 17.15 -3.47 15.03
C GLN A 222 18.27 -4.42 14.58
N ALA A 223 17.96 -5.35 13.68
CA ALA A 223 18.95 -6.26 13.11
C ALA A 223 20.14 -5.49 12.51
N ARG A 224 19.84 -4.50 11.66
CA ARG A 224 20.87 -3.64 11.04
C ARG A 224 21.62 -2.81 12.02
N PHE A 225 20.93 -2.22 12.99
CA PHE A 225 21.58 -1.47 14.06
C PHE A 225 22.65 -2.32 14.76
N TYR A 226 22.34 -3.58 15.09
CA TYR A 226 23.34 -4.48 15.68
C TYR A 226 24.49 -4.82 14.71
N MET A 227 24.20 -5.03 13.42
CA MET A 227 25.25 -5.27 12.42
C MET A 227 26.21 -4.10 12.29
N GLU A 228 25.72 -2.88 12.38
CA GLU A 228 26.51 -1.66 12.24
C GLU A 228 27.25 -1.25 13.52
N ASN A 229 26.83 -1.74 14.68
CA ASN A 229 27.34 -1.32 15.98
C ASN A 229 28.08 -2.45 16.71
N GLY A 230 28.83 -3.26 15.96
CA GLY A 230 29.77 -4.25 16.50
C GLY A 230 29.14 -5.53 17.03
N GLN A 231 27.86 -5.80 16.69
CA GLN A 231 27.12 -7.01 17.07
C GLN A 231 26.61 -7.74 15.82
N GLU A 232 27.51 -7.96 14.85
CA GLU A 232 27.16 -8.50 13.52
C GLU A 232 26.43 -9.84 13.57
N GLU A 233 26.93 -10.81 14.32
CA GLU A 233 26.30 -12.12 14.45
C GLU A 233 24.89 -12.02 15.04
N ARG A 234 24.69 -11.12 16.02
CA ARG A 234 23.39 -10.91 16.64
C ARG A 234 22.39 -10.35 15.64
N GLY A 235 22.78 -9.30 14.90
CA GLY A 235 21.92 -8.71 13.89
C GLY A 235 21.62 -9.68 12.75
N PHE A 236 22.62 -10.44 12.30
CA PHE A 236 22.47 -11.46 11.28
C PHE A 236 21.52 -12.60 11.72
N ASN A 237 21.57 -13.03 12.98
CA ASN A 237 20.63 -14.03 13.50
C ASN A 237 19.19 -13.49 13.50
N ILE A 238 18.97 -12.21 13.84
CA ILE A 238 17.65 -11.60 13.71
C ILE A 238 17.19 -11.59 12.25
N MET A 239 18.05 -11.21 11.29
CA MET A 239 17.73 -11.26 9.86
C MET A 239 17.31 -12.68 9.43
N ARG A 240 18.00 -13.70 9.92
CA ARG A 240 17.67 -15.10 9.62
C ARG A 240 16.32 -15.50 10.21
N ASP A 241 16.08 -15.16 11.48
CA ASP A 241 14.86 -15.52 12.20
C ASP A 241 13.60 -14.92 11.55
N ILE A 242 13.72 -13.74 10.92
CA ILE A 242 12.61 -13.07 10.22
C ILE A 242 12.46 -13.48 8.76
N GLY A 243 13.28 -14.41 8.25
CA GLY A 243 13.22 -14.85 6.84
C GLY A 243 13.88 -13.90 5.84
N ALA A 244 14.75 -12.98 6.31
CA ALA A 244 15.52 -12.06 5.48
C ALA A 244 16.93 -12.60 5.14
N VAL A 245 17.12 -13.92 5.20
CA VAL A 245 18.37 -14.61 4.79
C VAL A 245 18.01 -15.79 3.89
N LEU A 246 18.64 -15.88 2.71
CA LEU A 246 18.61 -17.06 1.85
C LEU A 246 20.02 -17.62 1.69
N GLU A 247 20.13 -18.94 1.73
CA GLU A 247 21.38 -19.65 1.42
C GLU A 247 21.45 -19.86 -0.10
N VAL A 248 22.63 -19.66 -0.68
CA VAL A 248 22.88 -19.77 -2.12
C VAL A 248 23.79 -20.97 -2.37
N PRO A 249 23.22 -22.13 -2.71
CA PRO A 249 24.00 -23.34 -2.88
C PRO A 249 24.85 -23.27 -4.14
N ARG A 250 26.02 -23.92 -4.07
CA ARG A 250 26.86 -24.14 -5.25
C ARG A 250 26.24 -25.21 -6.15
N LEU A 251 25.90 -24.84 -7.37
CA LEU A 251 25.35 -25.75 -8.36
C LEU A 251 26.46 -26.62 -8.96
N ALA A 252 26.19 -27.92 -9.10
CA ALA A 252 27.14 -28.87 -9.68
C ALA A 252 27.35 -28.66 -11.19
N ASN A 253 26.31 -28.20 -11.89
CA ASN A 253 26.32 -27.82 -13.30
C ASN A 253 25.51 -26.53 -13.46
N ALA A 254 25.86 -25.71 -14.46
CA ALA A 254 25.03 -24.58 -14.84
C ALA A 254 23.68 -25.09 -15.42
N PRO A 255 22.54 -24.48 -15.06
CA PRO A 255 21.28 -24.72 -15.75
C PRO A 255 21.35 -24.20 -17.20
N GLU A 256 20.55 -24.79 -18.08
CA GLU A 256 20.22 -24.19 -19.37
C GLU A 256 19.35 -22.96 -19.12
N ILE A 257 19.54 -21.88 -19.89
CA ILE A 257 18.75 -20.66 -19.72
C ILE A 257 17.72 -20.64 -20.86
N ASP A 258 16.64 -21.39 -20.68
CA ASP A 258 15.55 -21.51 -21.66
C ASP A 258 14.18 -21.09 -21.10
N GLY A 259 14.13 -20.78 -19.80
CA GLY A 259 12.95 -20.32 -19.08
C GLY A 259 12.10 -21.45 -18.51
N GLN A 260 12.49 -22.71 -18.72
CA GLN A 260 11.80 -23.90 -18.20
C GLN A 260 12.50 -24.38 -16.92
N LEU A 261 11.76 -24.50 -15.84
CA LEU A 261 12.33 -24.79 -14.51
C LEU A 261 12.55 -26.29 -14.25
N ASP A 262 12.84 -27.07 -15.29
CA ASP A 262 12.92 -28.54 -15.22
C ASP A 262 14.36 -29.09 -15.10
N ASP A 263 15.35 -28.20 -15.12
CA ASP A 263 16.75 -28.54 -14.97
C ASP A 263 17.09 -29.21 -13.64
N ALA A 264 17.94 -30.25 -13.72
CA ALA A 264 18.40 -30.98 -12.54
C ALA A 264 19.22 -30.10 -11.58
N ALA A 265 19.86 -29.03 -12.08
CA ALA A 265 20.62 -28.09 -11.26
C ALA A 265 19.74 -27.45 -10.16
N TRP A 266 18.46 -27.18 -10.47
CA TRP A 266 17.53 -26.57 -9.52
C TRP A 266 17.13 -27.48 -8.38
N GLN A 267 17.38 -28.80 -8.45
CA GLN A 267 17.09 -29.72 -7.34
C GLN A 267 18.00 -29.50 -6.12
N ALA A 268 19.17 -28.87 -6.32
CA ALA A 268 20.07 -28.51 -5.23
C ALA A 268 19.68 -27.19 -4.53
N SER A 269 18.77 -26.43 -5.12
CA SER A 269 18.31 -25.14 -4.60
C SER A 269 16.94 -25.28 -3.93
N GLU A 270 16.84 -24.79 -2.70
CA GLU A 270 15.56 -24.66 -2.02
C GLU A 270 14.69 -23.62 -2.73
N GLU A 271 13.39 -23.85 -2.72
CA GLU A 271 12.42 -22.96 -3.30
C GLU A 271 11.89 -21.98 -2.24
N HIS A 272 11.94 -20.69 -2.53
CA HIS A 272 11.55 -19.64 -1.61
C HIS A 272 10.41 -18.80 -2.18
N VAL A 273 9.38 -18.52 -1.36
CA VAL A 273 8.26 -17.65 -1.75
C VAL A 273 8.66 -16.18 -1.57
N LEU A 274 8.19 -15.29 -2.43
CA LEU A 274 8.21 -13.83 -2.24
C LEU A 274 6.97 -13.43 -1.44
N PRO A 275 7.03 -13.26 -0.12
CA PRO A 275 5.85 -13.38 0.72
C PRO A 275 5.08 -12.07 0.87
N PHE A 276 5.62 -10.94 0.41
CA PHE A 276 5.10 -9.62 0.80
C PHE A 276 4.58 -8.80 -0.38
N VAL A 277 3.44 -8.15 -0.17
CA VAL A 277 2.96 -7.04 -0.99
C VAL A 277 3.14 -5.74 -0.19
N ALA A 278 3.74 -4.72 -0.81
CA ALA A 278 3.80 -3.39 -0.19
C ALA A 278 2.43 -2.72 -0.29
N TYR A 279 1.86 -2.33 0.86
CA TYR A 279 0.56 -1.69 0.89
C TYR A 279 0.57 -0.51 1.87
N ARG A 280 0.44 0.71 1.34
CA ARG A 280 0.27 1.97 2.11
C ARG A 280 1.25 2.16 3.29
N GLY A 281 2.51 1.75 3.12
CA GLY A 281 3.55 1.96 4.14
C GLY A 281 3.70 0.82 5.15
N TYR A 282 3.05 -0.32 4.93
CA TYR A 282 3.34 -1.59 5.60
C TYR A 282 3.34 -2.75 4.61
N GLN A 283 3.55 -3.98 5.10
CA GLN A 283 3.50 -5.20 4.30
C GLN A 283 2.27 -6.05 4.66
N VAL A 284 1.67 -6.66 3.63
CA VAL A 284 0.69 -7.74 3.78
C VAL A 284 1.23 -9.01 3.13
N GLU A 285 0.72 -10.15 3.55
CA GLU A 285 1.03 -11.42 2.91
C GLU A 285 0.46 -11.44 1.49
N THR A 286 1.21 -12.01 0.54
CA THR A 286 0.76 -12.15 -0.84
C THR A 286 -0.33 -13.21 -0.97
N GLU A 287 -1.33 -12.94 -1.80
CA GLU A 287 -2.30 -13.93 -2.28
C GLU A 287 -1.89 -14.57 -3.61
N VAL A 288 -0.86 -14.01 -4.26
CA VAL A 288 -0.35 -14.49 -5.55
C VAL A 288 1.01 -15.13 -5.34
N GLU A 289 1.10 -16.39 -5.73
CA GLU A 289 2.32 -17.18 -5.58
C GLU A 289 3.41 -16.69 -6.54
N CYS A 290 4.57 -16.35 -5.97
CA CYS A 290 5.82 -16.13 -6.68
C CYS A 290 6.91 -16.87 -5.92
N ARG A 291 7.64 -17.74 -6.63
CA ARG A 291 8.67 -18.60 -6.05
C ARG A 291 9.98 -18.40 -6.79
N ILE A 292 11.08 -18.42 -6.05
CA ILE A 292 12.43 -18.35 -6.60
C ILE A 292 13.27 -19.54 -6.16
N ARG A 293 14.25 -19.86 -6.99
CA ARG A 293 15.40 -20.68 -6.66
C ARG A 293 16.63 -19.92 -7.06
N ILE A 294 17.67 -20.01 -6.24
CA ILE A 294 18.94 -19.32 -6.46
C ILE A 294 20.09 -20.29 -6.30
N GLY A 295 21.17 -20.03 -7.02
CA GLY A 295 22.37 -20.85 -6.94
C GLY A 295 23.52 -20.15 -7.64
N TYR A 296 24.71 -20.72 -7.50
CA TYR A 296 25.90 -20.14 -8.12
C TYR A 296 26.87 -21.18 -8.63
N THR A 297 27.67 -20.82 -9.64
CA THR A 297 28.84 -21.59 -10.08
C THR A 297 30.09 -20.71 -9.99
N ASP A 298 31.22 -21.23 -10.47
CA ASP A 298 32.45 -20.44 -10.59
C ASP A 298 32.35 -19.29 -11.61
N GLU A 299 31.29 -19.26 -12.42
CA GLU A 299 31.15 -18.35 -13.57
C GLU A 299 30.03 -17.32 -13.40
N ALA A 300 28.97 -17.66 -12.66
CA ALA A 300 27.78 -16.82 -12.56
C ALA A 300 26.93 -17.11 -11.31
N PHE A 301 26.12 -16.11 -10.97
CA PHE A 301 24.95 -16.25 -10.13
C PHE A 301 23.74 -16.61 -11.01
N TYR A 302 22.88 -17.50 -10.51
CA TYR A 302 21.73 -18.02 -11.23
C TYR A 302 20.45 -17.85 -10.42
N ILE A 303 19.36 -17.54 -11.11
CA ILE A 303 18.02 -17.47 -10.54
C ILE A 303 17.01 -18.14 -11.46
N ALA A 304 16.10 -18.90 -10.87
CA ALA A 304 14.88 -19.40 -11.49
C ALA A 304 13.70 -18.78 -10.76
N VAL A 305 12.68 -18.34 -11.51
CA VAL A 305 11.47 -17.72 -10.96
C VAL A 305 10.25 -18.39 -11.56
N TYR A 306 9.32 -18.76 -10.69
CA TYR A 306 7.96 -19.16 -11.05
C TYR A 306 6.99 -18.07 -10.61
N ASN A 307 6.26 -17.48 -11.56
CA ASN A 307 5.25 -16.46 -11.30
C ASN A 307 3.87 -17.03 -11.64
N TYR A 308 3.07 -17.39 -10.62
CA TYR A 308 1.69 -17.81 -10.86
C TYR A 308 0.88 -16.66 -11.48
N ASP A 309 0.09 -16.97 -12.49
CA ASP A 309 -0.79 -16.03 -13.16
C ASP A 309 -2.06 -16.75 -13.62
N ALA A 310 -3.20 -16.37 -13.04
CA ALA A 310 -4.49 -16.97 -13.41
C ALA A 310 -4.96 -16.58 -14.82
N THR A 311 -4.31 -15.59 -15.45
CA THR A 311 -4.66 -15.04 -16.76
C THR A 311 -3.41 -14.79 -17.64
N PRO A 312 -2.64 -15.83 -18.02
CA PRO A 312 -1.40 -15.63 -18.78
C PRO A 312 -1.61 -14.92 -20.12
N ASP A 313 -2.77 -15.07 -20.75
CA ASP A 313 -3.12 -14.36 -22.00
C ASP A 313 -3.21 -12.83 -21.85
N SER A 314 -3.32 -12.33 -20.62
CA SER A 314 -3.40 -10.90 -20.31
C SER A 314 -2.05 -10.31 -19.90
N ILE A 315 -0.96 -11.11 -19.94
CA ILE A 315 0.39 -10.66 -19.60
C ILE A 315 0.81 -9.49 -20.48
N VAL A 316 1.24 -8.41 -19.83
CA VAL A 316 1.75 -7.20 -20.47
C VAL A 316 3.26 -7.35 -20.61
N ALA A 317 3.72 -7.44 -21.85
CA ALA A 317 5.13 -7.38 -22.24
C ALA A 317 5.24 -6.85 -23.68
N GLU A 318 5.27 -5.52 -23.83
CA GLU A 318 5.29 -4.78 -25.08
C GLU A 318 6.67 -4.16 -25.39
N LYS A 319 7.54 -3.99 -24.39
CA LYS A 319 8.93 -3.53 -24.56
C LYS A 319 9.68 -4.52 -25.42
N ALA A 320 10.58 -4.01 -26.25
CA ALA A 320 11.32 -4.84 -27.20
C ALA A 320 12.81 -4.51 -27.25
N ALA A 321 13.20 -3.27 -26.89
CA ALA A 321 14.60 -2.88 -26.84
C ALA A 321 15.15 -3.04 -25.42
N HIS A 322 16.45 -3.37 -25.36
CA HIS A 322 17.23 -3.33 -24.13
C HIS A 322 17.18 -1.91 -23.52
N ASP A 323 17.12 -1.85 -22.20
CA ASP A 323 17.04 -0.63 -21.39
C ASP A 323 15.79 0.25 -21.58
N GLU A 324 14.70 -0.31 -22.12
CA GLU A 324 13.39 0.31 -21.99
C GLU A 324 12.88 0.27 -20.55
N GLN A 325 11.76 0.96 -20.28
CA GLN A 325 11.11 0.97 -18.97
C GLN A 325 10.37 -0.35 -18.71
N VAL A 326 11.11 -1.47 -18.62
CA VAL A 326 10.58 -2.84 -18.48
C VAL A 326 9.82 -3.00 -17.17
N TRP A 327 10.19 -2.26 -16.12
CA TRP A 327 9.46 -2.22 -14.84
C TRP A 327 8.02 -1.71 -14.96
N LEU A 328 7.59 -1.20 -16.11
CA LEU A 328 6.19 -0.84 -16.39
C LEU A 328 5.31 -2.04 -16.79
N GLU A 329 5.89 -3.22 -16.94
CA GLU A 329 5.27 -4.44 -17.46
C GLU A 329 5.06 -5.51 -16.37
N ASP A 330 4.60 -6.71 -16.76
CA ASP A 330 4.77 -7.88 -15.90
C ASP A 330 6.24 -8.31 -15.96
N SER A 331 6.98 -8.01 -14.88
CA SER A 331 8.43 -8.19 -14.82
C SER A 331 8.92 -8.72 -13.48
N MET A 332 10.10 -9.31 -13.50
CA MET A 332 10.89 -9.60 -12.31
C MET A 332 12.02 -8.58 -12.18
N GLU A 333 12.14 -7.99 -11.00
CA GLU A 333 13.24 -7.14 -10.61
C GLU A 333 14.18 -7.89 -9.66
N ILE A 334 15.47 -7.88 -9.96
CA ILE A 334 16.53 -8.51 -9.20
C ILE A 334 17.52 -7.43 -8.79
N PHE A 335 17.76 -7.30 -7.49
CA PHE A 335 18.69 -6.32 -6.93
C PHE A 335 19.81 -7.03 -6.19
N LEU A 336 21.06 -6.66 -6.48
CA LEU A 336 22.26 -7.29 -5.90
C LEU A 336 23.26 -6.23 -5.41
N ASP A 337 23.43 -6.12 -4.10
CA ASP A 337 24.58 -5.50 -3.44
C ASP A 337 25.65 -6.58 -3.24
N ALA A 338 26.40 -6.86 -4.32
CA ALA A 338 27.36 -7.97 -4.34
C ALA A 338 28.70 -7.66 -3.63
N ASN A 339 28.91 -6.43 -3.18
CA ASN A 339 30.09 -6.04 -2.41
C ASN A 339 29.78 -5.78 -0.92
N TRP A 340 28.51 -5.93 -0.51
CA TRP A 340 28.01 -5.75 0.85
C TRP A 340 28.29 -4.35 1.41
N ASP A 341 28.36 -3.34 0.54
CA ASP A 341 28.62 -1.96 0.95
C ASP A 341 27.34 -1.20 1.34
N ARG A 342 26.17 -1.81 1.06
CA ARG A 342 24.82 -1.31 1.36
C ARG A 342 24.57 0.06 0.77
N ARG A 343 25.18 0.33 -0.37
CA ARG A 343 25.19 1.65 -1.00
C ARG A 343 25.05 1.52 -2.50
N SER A 344 25.90 0.69 -3.08
CA SER A 344 25.87 0.34 -4.48
C SER A 344 25.11 -0.96 -4.70
N TYR A 345 24.47 -1.08 -5.85
CA TYR A 345 23.79 -2.31 -6.24
C TYR A 345 23.61 -2.39 -7.76
N VAL A 346 23.53 -3.62 -8.25
CA VAL A 346 23.10 -3.95 -9.60
C VAL A 346 21.60 -4.20 -9.59
N GLN A 347 20.92 -3.79 -10.64
CA GLN A 347 19.52 -4.05 -10.90
C GLN A 347 19.39 -4.72 -12.27
N TYR A 348 18.64 -5.82 -12.32
CA TYR A 348 18.13 -6.39 -13.56
C TYR A 348 16.60 -6.38 -13.51
N VAL A 349 15.95 -5.97 -14.60
CA VAL A 349 14.50 -6.06 -14.75
C VAL A 349 14.21 -6.84 -16.03
N VAL A 350 13.44 -7.91 -15.91
CA VAL A 350 13.18 -8.83 -17.03
C VAL A 350 11.69 -9.12 -17.12
N SER A 351 11.09 -8.88 -18.29
CA SER A 351 9.67 -9.21 -18.52
C SER A 351 9.45 -10.65 -19.01
N SER A 352 8.19 -11.05 -19.06
CA SER A 352 7.73 -12.36 -19.56
C SER A 352 8.05 -12.61 -21.05
N LYS A 353 8.37 -11.57 -21.82
CA LYS A 353 9.10 -11.67 -23.09
C LYS A 353 10.46 -11.06 -22.85
N PRO A 354 11.55 -11.84 -22.74
CA PRO A 354 12.76 -11.56 -21.95
C PRO A 354 13.55 -10.31 -22.40
N THR A 355 12.90 -9.16 -22.33
CA THR A 355 13.41 -7.83 -22.57
C THR A 355 14.02 -7.40 -21.26
N VAL A 356 15.25 -6.93 -21.34
CA VAL A 356 16.07 -6.65 -20.17
C VAL A 356 16.27 -5.15 -20.07
N PHE A 357 16.09 -4.63 -18.86
CA PHE A 357 16.72 -3.40 -18.43
C PHE A 357 17.77 -3.78 -17.39
N ASP A 358 18.96 -3.18 -17.49
CA ASP A 358 19.97 -3.36 -16.46
C ASP A 358 20.60 -2.02 -16.04
N ALA A 359 21.04 -1.97 -14.80
CA ALA A 359 21.63 -0.77 -14.24
C ALA A 359 22.56 -1.09 -13.07
N VAL A 360 23.62 -0.30 -12.94
CA VAL A 360 24.35 -0.14 -11.70
C VAL A 360 23.96 1.19 -11.08
N HIS A 361 23.74 1.20 -9.77
CA HIS A 361 23.56 2.40 -8.97
C HIS A 361 24.67 2.49 -7.94
N GLU A 362 25.47 3.56 -7.93
CA GLU A 362 26.64 3.66 -7.02
C GLU A 362 26.29 4.08 -5.59
N ASN A 363 25.12 4.69 -5.41
CA ASN A 363 24.66 5.37 -4.19
C ASN A 363 23.14 5.66 -4.25
N GLY A 364 22.34 4.62 -4.43
CA GLY A 364 20.89 4.75 -4.56
C GLY A 364 20.40 5.13 -5.96
N LEU A 365 19.09 5.09 -6.17
CA LEU A 365 18.43 5.21 -7.49
C LEU A 365 18.87 6.42 -8.35
N GLY A 366 19.24 7.54 -7.74
CA GLY A 366 19.67 8.74 -8.47
C GLY A 366 21.10 8.72 -9.00
N SER A 367 21.82 7.60 -8.86
CA SER A 367 23.25 7.47 -9.16
C SER A 367 23.55 6.36 -10.17
N GLN A 368 22.63 6.19 -11.13
CA GLN A 368 22.79 5.23 -12.20
C GLN A 368 24.07 5.51 -13.00
N VAL A 369 24.90 4.49 -13.19
CA VAL A 369 26.08 4.53 -14.06
C VAL A 369 25.61 4.50 -15.52
N SER A 370 26.09 5.45 -16.31
CA SER A 370 25.78 5.51 -17.75
C SER A 370 26.48 4.40 -18.52
N ASP A 371 25.80 3.85 -19.53
CA ASP A 371 26.35 2.90 -20.52
C ASP A 371 26.94 1.62 -19.91
N TRP A 372 26.46 1.22 -18.72
CA TRP A 372 26.76 -0.10 -18.17
C TRP A 372 25.75 -1.12 -18.72
N THR A 373 26.25 -2.29 -19.09
CA THR A 373 25.45 -3.45 -19.46
C THR A 373 26.14 -4.69 -18.90
N GLY A 374 25.40 -5.51 -18.16
CA GLY A 374 25.91 -6.72 -17.55
C GLY A 374 26.09 -7.85 -18.56
N ASP A 375 27.08 -8.72 -18.34
CA ASP A 375 27.11 -10.03 -19.00
C ASP A 375 26.07 -10.93 -18.34
N ALA A 376 24.84 -10.83 -18.83
CA ALA A 376 23.70 -11.61 -18.35
C ALA A 376 22.92 -12.23 -19.51
N GLN A 377 22.32 -13.39 -19.23
CA GLN A 377 21.42 -14.09 -20.14
C GLN A 377 20.13 -14.39 -19.38
N PHE A 378 19.00 -14.11 -20.01
CA PHE A 378 17.68 -14.40 -19.45
C PHE A 378 16.79 -15.08 -20.49
N ALA A 379 15.93 -15.98 -20.02
CA ALA A 379 14.90 -16.59 -20.84
C ALA A 379 13.61 -16.72 -20.05
N SER A 380 12.48 -16.47 -20.71
CA SER A 380 11.16 -16.53 -20.10
C SER A 380 10.28 -17.54 -20.84
N HIS A 381 9.43 -18.24 -20.10
CA HIS A 381 8.44 -19.17 -20.64
C HIS A 381 7.04 -18.80 -20.14
N ILE A 382 6.03 -18.86 -21.01
CA ILE A 382 4.63 -18.66 -20.63
C ILE A 382 3.95 -20.02 -20.63
N GLY A 383 3.56 -20.47 -19.45
CA GLY A 383 2.81 -21.70 -19.22
C GLY A 383 1.30 -21.48 -19.19
N ALA A 384 0.58 -22.50 -18.72
CA ALA A 384 -0.90 -22.48 -18.69
C ALA A 384 -1.48 -21.59 -17.58
N ASP A 385 -0.76 -21.44 -16.47
CA ASP A 385 -1.17 -20.76 -15.24
C ASP A 385 -0.01 -19.97 -14.60
N HIS A 386 1.05 -19.74 -15.38
CA HIS A 386 2.25 -19.07 -14.90
C HIS A 386 3.03 -18.48 -16.06
N TRP A 387 3.99 -17.63 -15.71
CA TRP A 387 5.18 -17.45 -16.52
C TRP A 387 6.41 -17.68 -15.64
N SER A 388 7.48 -18.17 -16.24
CA SER A 388 8.74 -18.44 -15.56
C SER A 388 9.88 -17.68 -16.20
N LEU A 389 10.95 -17.50 -15.43
CA LEU A 389 12.18 -16.82 -15.82
C LEU A 389 13.36 -17.67 -15.34
N GLU A 390 14.36 -17.84 -16.19
CA GLU A 390 15.70 -18.25 -15.80
C GLU A 390 16.70 -17.15 -16.14
N GLY A 391 17.64 -16.92 -15.24
CA GLY A 391 18.67 -15.90 -15.39
C GLY A 391 20.05 -16.41 -15.01
N ARG A 392 21.03 -16.09 -15.85
CA ARG A 392 22.47 -16.20 -15.60
C ARG A 392 23.05 -14.80 -15.56
N MET A 393 23.71 -14.43 -14.46
CA MET A 393 24.44 -13.17 -14.32
C MET A 393 25.91 -13.48 -14.06
N ALA A 394 26.77 -13.20 -15.04
CA ALA A 394 28.20 -13.47 -14.95
C ALA A 394 28.89 -12.52 -13.97
N TYR A 395 29.98 -12.99 -13.38
CA TYR A 395 30.84 -12.14 -12.56
C TYR A 395 31.69 -11.22 -13.43
N ASP A 396 31.68 -9.93 -13.13
CA ASP A 396 32.49 -8.90 -13.81
C ASP A 396 33.66 -8.40 -12.94
N GLU A 397 33.76 -8.90 -11.70
CA GLU A 397 34.73 -8.51 -10.66
C GLU A 397 34.66 -7.03 -10.22
N GLN A 398 33.81 -6.22 -10.86
CA GLN A 398 33.63 -4.81 -10.55
C GLN A 398 32.38 -4.61 -9.68
N TRP A 399 31.22 -5.01 -10.19
CA TRP A 399 29.90 -4.82 -9.60
C TRP A 399 29.27 -6.12 -9.14
N VAL A 400 29.46 -7.21 -9.89
CA VAL A 400 29.04 -8.56 -9.52
C VAL A 400 30.31 -9.40 -9.37
N ARG A 401 30.83 -9.47 -8.14
CA ARG A 401 32.09 -10.18 -7.86
C ARG A 401 31.83 -11.66 -7.63
N LYS A 402 32.73 -12.52 -8.05
CA LYS A 402 32.63 -13.94 -7.69
C LYS A 402 32.66 -14.10 -6.15
N PRO A 403 31.63 -14.74 -5.55
CA PRO A 403 31.62 -14.98 -4.12
C PRO A 403 32.51 -16.19 -3.77
N GLU A 404 33.17 -16.10 -2.63
CA GLU A 404 33.75 -17.25 -1.95
C GLU A 404 32.72 -17.83 -0.97
N PRO A 405 32.81 -19.12 -0.60
CA PRO A 405 32.00 -19.71 0.46
C PRO A 405 31.99 -18.88 1.74
N GLY A 406 30.80 -18.61 2.27
CA GLY A 406 30.53 -17.77 3.44
C GLY A 406 30.43 -16.27 3.16
N VAL A 407 30.71 -15.81 1.94
CA VAL A 407 30.50 -14.40 1.54
C VAL A 407 29.02 -14.08 1.54
N ARG A 408 28.69 -12.83 1.89
CA ARG A 408 27.33 -12.31 1.93
C ARG A 408 27.10 -11.25 0.86
N TRP A 409 25.94 -11.28 0.22
CA TRP A 409 25.45 -10.19 -0.62
C TRP A 409 24.13 -9.65 -0.06
N GLY A 410 23.87 -8.37 -0.32
CA GLY A 410 22.55 -7.80 -0.13
C GLY A 410 21.72 -8.13 -1.35
N ALA A 411 20.46 -8.52 -1.17
CA ALA A 411 19.57 -8.67 -2.31
C ALA A 411 18.11 -8.32 -1.99
N ASN A 412 17.37 -8.01 -3.04
CA ASN A 412 15.92 -8.10 -3.03
C ASN A 412 15.43 -8.63 -4.38
N PHE A 413 14.27 -9.27 -4.35
CA PHE A 413 13.61 -9.79 -5.53
C PHE A 413 12.18 -9.27 -5.51
N GLY A 414 11.73 -8.67 -6.61
CA GLY A 414 10.40 -8.10 -6.76
C GLY A 414 9.72 -8.65 -8.00
N ARG A 415 8.44 -8.98 -7.89
CA ARG A 415 7.57 -9.21 -9.05
C ARG A 415 6.71 -7.98 -9.24
N ASP A 416 6.79 -7.38 -10.41
CA ASP A 416 5.77 -6.45 -10.87
C ASP A 416 4.63 -7.19 -11.56
N HIS A 417 3.42 -6.96 -11.07
CA HIS A 417 2.20 -7.40 -11.72
C HIS A 417 1.56 -6.21 -12.45
N ARG A 418 0.92 -6.45 -13.61
CA ARG A 418 0.24 -5.40 -14.39
C ARG A 418 -0.73 -4.54 -13.56
N ASP A 419 -1.37 -5.14 -12.56
CA ASP A 419 -2.34 -4.43 -11.69
C ASP A 419 -1.69 -3.70 -10.51
N ARG A 420 -0.38 -3.91 -10.27
CA ARG A 420 0.45 -3.37 -9.17
C ARG A 420 0.03 -3.75 -7.75
N THR A 421 -1.25 -4.02 -7.52
CA THR A 421 -1.79 -4.46 -6.23
C THR A 421 -1.35 -5.87 -5.86
N GLN A 422 -0.85 -6.64 -6.83
CA GLN A 422 -0.34 -8.00 -6.67
C GLN A 422 1.18 -8.06 -6.87
N SER A 423 1.87 -6.91 -6.90
CA SER A 423 3.33 -6.90 -6.96
C SER A 423 3.89 -7.43 -5.64
N THR A 424 4.75 -8.44 -5.72
CA THR A 424 5.32 -9.12 -4.54
C THR A 424 6.80 -8.80 -4.39
N GLN A 425 7.35 -9.05 -3.21
CA GLN A 425 8.78 -8.92 -2.94
C GLN A 425 9.23 -9.91 -1.86
N TRP A 426 10.53 -10.24 -1.87
CA TRP A 426 11.13 -11.09 -0.85
C TRP A 426 11.26 -10.36 0.49
N VAL A 427 11.88 -9.18 0.52
CA VAL A 427 11.96 -8.34 1.72
C VAL A 427 11.21 -7.03 1.50
N TYR A 428 10.42 -6.61 2.49
CA TYR A 428 9.76 -5.30 2.41
C TYR A 428 10.76 -4.16 2.63
N THR A 429 10.93 -3.34 1.60
CA THR A 429 11.89 -2.23 1.59
C THR A 429 11.27 -0.87 1.91
N SER A 430 10.12 -0.82 2.59
CA SER A 430 9.51 0.44 3.09
C SER A 430 9.34 1.55 2.04
N GLY A 431 8.73 1.22 0.90
CA GLY A 431 8.45 2.18 -0.17
C GLY A 431 8.61 1.57 -1.55
N ASN A 432 9.78 1.75 -2.15
CA ASN A 432 10.15 1.16 -3.44
C ASN A 432 11.28 0.13 -3.26
N TYR A 433 11.56 -0.66 -4.29
CA TYR A 433 12.57 -1.71 -4.24
C TYR A 433 14.02 -1.20 -4.14
N HIS A 434 14.29 0.10 -4.29
CA HIS A 434 15.64 0.66 -4.35
C HIS A 434 16.24 1.05 -2.99
N GLN A 435 15.67 0.59 -1.88
CA GLN A 435 16.26 0.83 -0.55
C GLN A 435 17.30 -0.26 -0.25
N VAL A 436 18.52 -0.08 -0.76
CA VAL A 436 19.65 -1.00 -0.56
C VAL A 436 19.94 -1.29 0.92
N ASP A 437 19.75 -0.28 1.78
CA ASP A 437 19.83 -0.40 3.24
C ASP A 437 18.74 -1.30 3.84
N GLN A 438 17.80 -1.83 3.06
CA GLN A 438 16.74 -2.74 3.50
C GLN A 438 16.77 -4.11 2.82
N PHE A 439 17.79 -4.39 1.98
CA PHE A 439 17.94 -5.68 1.30
C PHE A 439 18.17 -6.86 2.26
N GLY A 440 17.59 -8.02 1.93
CA GLY A 440 17.88 -9.27 2.63
C GLY A 440 19.32 -9.72 2.38
N VAL A 441 19.71 -10.84 2.98
CA VAL A 441 21.08 -11.36 2.90
C VAL A 441 21.10 -12.66 2.11
N LEU A 442 21.92 -12.73 1.08
CA LEU A 442 22.31 -13.97 0.44
C LEU A 442 23.60 -14.47 1.07
N VAL A 443 23.67 -15.75 1.41
CA VAL A 443 24.86 -16.39 2.00
C VAL A 443 25.32 -17.49 1.06
N PHE A 444 26.52 -17.38 0.50
CA PHE A 444 27.03 -18.35 -0.47
C PHE A 444 27.63 -19.57 0.25
N GLU A 445 27.26 -20.78 -0.16
CA GLU A 445 27.72 -22.04 0.48
C GLU A 445 29.11 -22.52 0.07
#